data_AF-A0A6D2I4P1-F1
#
_entry.id   AF-A0A6D2I4P1-F1
#
_cell.length_a   1.000
_cell.length_b   1.000
_cell.length_c   1.000
_cell.angle_alpha   90.00
_cell.angle_beta   90.00
_cell.angle_gamma   90.00
#
_symmetry.space_group_name_H-M   'P 1'
#
loop_
_entity.id
_entity.type
_entity.pdbx_description
1 polymer ?
#
loop_
_entity_poly.entity_id
_entity_poly.type
_entity_poly.pdbx_seq_one_letter_code
_entity_poly.pdbx_strand_id
1 'polypeptide(L)'
;MKISKLMGNGKRGTKFSLGCNGMKIIWFHGYAKKNLNSLGAYFTTLSFTNLELKGNCNANHWDDGTFQGVRKVSVHYDDTINSITFEYENEGKVETRDHGLKAEVIGKYAERGNSSKTVVTRLLIRSLTIKTSKERTSPTFGNAVGDNLVDFVLESKGCALVGFYGWCSYGLVHSLGAYSYPMPFVQDPAKLEA
;
A
#
# COMPACT_ATOMS: atom_id res chain seq x y z
N MET A 1 -10.21 -15.91 7.17
CA MET A 1 -9.37 -17.11 7.03
C MET A 1 -10.14 -18.29 7.59
N LYS A 2 -10.32 -19.38 6.82
CA LYS A 2 -10.89 -20.63 7.35
C LYS A 2 -9.73 -21.55 7.71
N ILE A 3 -9.66 -21.99 8.96
CA ILE A 3 -8.63 -22.92 9.45
C ILE A 3 -9.27 -24.30 9.53
N SER A 4 -8.64 -25.31 8.93
CA SER A 4 -9.10 -26.70 9.05
C SER A 4 -8.89 -27.21 10.48
N LYS A 5 -9.70 -28.20 10.90
CA LYS A 5 -9.47 -28.90 12.17
C LYS A 5 -8.05 -29.51 12.19
N LEU A 6 -7.41 -29.49 13.35
CA LEU A 6 -6.12 -30.15 13.54
C LEU A 6 -6.20 -31.62 13.10
N MET A 7 -5.32 -32.02 12.18
CA MET A 7 -5.15 -33.40 11.75
C MET A 7 -3.89 -33.98 12.40
N GLY A 8 -4.01 -35.14 13.07
CA GLY A 8 -2.91 -35.80 13.78
C GLY A 8 -2.97 -35.64 15.30
N ASN A 9 -1.87 -35.98 15.98
CA ASN A 9 -1.77 -35.98 17.44
C ASN A 9 -1.24 -34.63 17.95
N GLY A 10 -2.09 -33.82 18.59
CA GLY A 10 -1.71 -32.52 19.14
C GLY A 10 -0.93 -32.55 20.47
N LYS A 11 -0.71 -33.72 21.07
CA LYS A 11 -0.11 -33.89 22.40
C LYS A 11 1.38 -34.22 22.40
N ARG A 12 1.96 -34.61 21.25
CA ARG A 12 3.36 -35.01 21.12
C ARG A 12 3.96 -34.44 19.83
N GLY A 13 5.25 -34.08 19.88
CA GLY A 13 6.02 -33.54 18.75
C GLY A 13 6.21 -32.02 18.79
N THR A 14 7.13 -31.53 17.95
CA THR A 14 7.40 -30.09 17.78
C THR A 14 6.40 -29.51 16.79
N LYS A 15 5.66 -28.48 17.22
CA LYS A 15 4.76 -27.73 16.34
C LYS A 15 5.57 -26.75 15.53
N PHE A 16 5.21 -26.57 14.26
CA PHE A 16 5.78 -25.54 13.40
C PHE A 16 4.65 -24.86 12.61
N SER A 17 4.91 -23.63 12.19
CA SER A 17 4.04 -22.84 11.32
C SER A 17 4.76 -22.53 10.02
N LEU A 18 4.13 -22.85 8.88
CA LEU A 18 4.58 -22.45 7.56
C LEU A 18 3.68 -21.31 7.08
N GLY A 19 4.21 -20.10 7.05
CA GLY A 19 3.51 -18.92 6.55
C GLY A 19 4.51 -17.83 6.21
N CYS A 20 4.26 -17.12 5.12
CA CYS A 20 4.99 -15.91 4.79
C CYS A 20 3.98 -14.82 4.44
N ASN A 21 4.07 -13.69 5.16
CA ASN A 21 3.13 -12.59 4.98
C ASN A 21 3.27 -12.04 3.56
N GLY A 22 2.14 -11.83 2.89
CA GLY A 22 2.13 -11.28 1.54
C GLY A 22 2.48 -12.28 0.43
N MET A 23 2.63 -13.56 0.74
CA MET A 23 2.93 -14.60 -0.25
C MET A 23 1.82 -15.64 -0.37
N LYS A 24 1.64 -16.18 -1.57
CA LYS A 24 0.74 -17.30 -1.86
C LYS A 24 1.53 -18.61 -1.86
N ILE A 25 1.04 -19.60 -1.13
CA ILE A 25 1.51 -20.99 -1.29
C ILE A 25 1.09 -21.47 -2.68
N ILE A 26 2.06 -21.84 -3.50
CA ILE A 26 1.81 -22.37 -4.84
C ILE A 26 1.97 -23.89 -4.91
N TRP A 27 2.84 -24.45 -4.08
CA TRP A 27 3.14 -25.88 -4.06
C TRP A 27 3.63 -26.34 -2.68
N PHE A 28 3.62 -27.64 -2.43
CA PHE A 28 4.21 -28.27 -1.24
C PHE A 28 5.36 -29.18 -1.64
N HIS A 29 6.34 -29.34 -0.75
CA HIS A 29 7.41 -30.31 -0.89
C HIS A 29 7.67 -31.00 0.45
N GLY A 30 8.42 -32.10 0.44
CA GLY A 30 8.68 -32.84 1.66
C GLY A 30 9.24 -34.23 1.39
N TYR A 31 9.34 -35.01 2.45
CA TYR A 31 9.83 -36.37 2.39
C TYR A 31 8.89 -37.30 3.14
N ALA A 32 8.50 -38.38 2.47
CA ALA A 32 7.65 -39.42 3.05
C ALA A 32 8.22 -40.83 2.77
N LYS A 33 8.04 -41.72 3.73
CA LYS A 33 8.22 -43.17 3.61
C LYS A 33 6.92 -43.83 4.07
N LYS A 34 6.98 -44.67 5.11
CA LYS A 34 5.79 -45.16 5.83
C LYS A 34 5.02 -44.03 6.51
N ASN A 35 5.72 -42.96 6.89
CA ASN A 35 5.17 -41.75 7.51
C ASN A 35 5.63 -40.50 6.74
N LEU A 36 4.93 -39.37 6.92
CA LEU A 36 5.37 -38.04 6.48
C LEU A 36 6.45 -37.54 7.44
N ASN A 37 7.69 -37.46 6.98
CA ASN A 37 8.84 -37.09 7.81
C ASN A 37 9.15 -35.58 7.74
N SER A 38 8.86 -34.93 6.61
CA SER A 38 9.00 -33.49 6.46
C SER A 38 7.94 -32.92 5.51
N LEU A 39 7.57 -31.67 5.76
CA LEU A 39 6.64 -30.90 4.94
C LEU A 39 7.13 -29.45 4.87
N GLY A 40 7.16 -28.89 3.67
CA GLY A 40 7.47 -27.51 3.36
C GLY A 40 6.54 -27.00 2.26
N ALA A 41 6.62 -25.70 1.99
CA ALA A 41 5.78 -25.03 1.00
C ALA A 41 6.62 -24.09 0.14
N TYR A 42 6.33 -24.07 -1.16
CA TYR A 42 6.82 -23.05 -2.07
C TYR A 42 5.87 -21.86 -2.06
N PHE A 43 6.45 -20.68 -1.93
CA PHE A 43 5.74 -19.41 -1.88
C PHE A 43 6.06 -18.60 -3.14
N THR A 44 5.07 -17.86 -3.63
CA THR A 44 5.27 -16.80 -4.63
C THR A 44 4.75 -15.49 -4.09
N THR A 45 5.32 -14.37 -4.54
CA THR A 45 4.75 -13.06 -4.25
C THR A 45 3.38 -12.98 -4.92
N LEU A 46 2.36 -12.60 -4.15
CA LEU A 46 1.09 -12.23 -4.76
C LEU A 46 1.33 -10.97 -5.59
N SER A 47 1.01 -11.03 -6.88
CA SER A 47 1.20 -9.90 -7.79
C SER A 47 0.32 -8.75 -7.33
N PHE A 48 0.95 -7.61 -7.00
CA PHE A 48 0.22 -6.36 -6.83
C PHE A 48 -0.34 -5.92 -8.19
N THR A 49 -1.42 -5.15 -8.15
CA THR A 49 -2.02 -4.57 -9.36
C THR A 49 -1.66 -3.09 -9.44
N ASN A 50 -1.12 -2.68 -10.58
CA ASN A 50 -0.84 -1.28 -10.89
C ASN A 50 -2.16 -0.57 -11.18
N LEU A 51 -2.49 0.44 -10.39
CA LEU A 51 -3.61 1.33 -10.67
C LEU A 51 -3.14 2.44 -11.59
N GLU A 52 -3.99 2.79 -12.56
CA GLU A 52 -3.65 3.75 -13.62
C GLU A 52 -3.06 5.05 -13.05
N LEU A 53 -1.94 5.48 -13.61
CA LEU A 53 -1.33 6.76 -13.31
C LEU A 53 -2.23 7.90 -13.77
N LYS A 54 -2.53 8.85 -12.88
CA LYS A 54 -3.38 10.01 -13.19
C LYS A 54 -2.61 11.31 -13.04
N GLY A 55 -2.76 12.20 -14.02
CA GLY A 55 -2.01 13.45 -14.12
C GLY A 55 -1.12 13.51 -15.36
N ASN A 56 -0.11 14.37 -15.35
CA ASN A 56 0.82 14.56 -16.48
C ASN A 56 2.11 13.74 -16.28
N CYS A 57 2.69 13.23 -17.37
CA CYS A 57 3.86 12.35 -17.41
C CYS A 57 5.14 13.00 -17.99
N ASN A 58 5.20 14.33 -18.09
CA ASN A 58 6.34 15.02 -18.72
C ASN A 58 7.44 15.48 -17.72
N ALA A 59 7.75 14.69 -16.69
CA ALA A 59 8.56 15.15 -15.55
C ALA A 59 9.59 14.13 -15.02
N ASN A 60 10.10 14.27 -13.79
CA ASN A 60 10.95 13.25 -13.18
C ASN A 60 10.08 12.17 -12.51
N HIS A 61 10.23 10.93 -12.96
CA HIS A 61 9.52 9.79 -12.41
C HIS A 61 10.08 9.38 -11.04
N TRP A 62 9.18 9.00 -10.13
CA TRP A 62 9.49 8.38 -8.85
C TRP A 62 8.59 7.16 -8.65
N ASP A 63 9.14 6.14 -7.99
CA ASP A 63 8.43 4.90 -7.66
C ASP A 63 8.95 4.40 -6.32
N ASP A 64 8.06 4.34 -5.33
CA ASP A 64 8.43 3.87 -4.00
C ASP A 64 8.50 2.33 -3.91
N GLY A 65 7.97 1.62 -4.92
CA GLY A 65 7.73 0.18 -4.86
C GLY A 65 6.55 -0.17 -3.96
N THR A 66 6.55 -1.38 -3.42
CA THR A 66 5.45 -1.91 -2.59
C THR A 66 5.90 -2.24 -1.18
N PHE A 67 5.03 -2.00 -0.21
CA PHE A 67 5.26 -2.22 1.21
C PHE A 67 4.14 -3.05 1.85
N GLN A 68 4.27 -3.40 3.14
CA GLN A 68 3.24 -4.15 3.86
C GLN A 68 1.99 -3.31 4.15
N GLY A 69 2.09 -1.99 4.06
CA GLY A 69 0.92 -1.11 4.10
C GLY A 69 1.30 0.35 4.21
N VAL A 70 0.31 1.21 3.97
CA VAL A 70 0.43 2.66 4.11
C VAL A 70 -0.06 3.05 5.52
N ARG A 71 0.83 3.62 6.33
CA ARG A 71 0.52 4.08 7.71
C ARG A 71 -0.03 5.49 7.70
N LYS A 72 0.62 6.38 6.94
CA LYS A 72 0.30 7.81 6.91
C LYS A 72 0.56 8.39 5.52
N VAL A 73 -0.25 9.36 5.15
CA VAL A 73 -0.01 10.20 3.98
C VAL A 73 -0.07 11.64 4.46
N SER A 74 1.02 12.38 4.29
CA SER A 74 1.09 13.80 4.61
C SER A 74 1.19 14.61 3.33
N VAL A 75 0.45 15.71 3.25
CA VAL A 75 0.34 16.51 2.05
C VAL A 75 0.66 17.95 2.41
N HIS A 76 1.57 18.56 1.66
CA HIS A 76 1.88 19.98 1.75
C HIS A 76 1.37 20.66 0.48
N TYR A 77 0.60 21.73 0.66
CA TYR A 77 -0.13 22.37 -0.42
C TYR A 77 -0.39 23.85 -0.11
N ASP A 78 -0.57 24.61 -1.18
CA ASP A 78 -1.11 25.96 -1.20
C ASP A 78 -2.37 25.99 -2.10
N ASP A 79 -2.29 26.59 -3.28
CA ASP A 79 -3.25 26.44 -4.37
C ASP A 79 -3.08 25.12 -5.14
N THR A 80 -1.95 24.43 -4.97
CA THR A 80 -1.66 23.12 -5.59
C THR A 80 -0.95 22.18 -4.62
N ILE A 81 -0.87 20.88 -4.95
CA ILE A 81 -0.12 19.92 -4.13
C ILE A 81 1.37 20.05 -4.42
N ASN A 82 2.10 20.64 -3.47
CA ASN A 82 3.52 20.90 -3.57
C ASN A 82 4.34 19.65 -3.28
N SER A 83 4.04 18.97 -2.17
CA SER A 83 4.70 17.72 -1.83
C SER A 83 3.77 16.71 -1.18
N ILE A 84 4.07 15.44 -1.38
CA ILE A 84 3.41 14.31 -0.73
C ILE A 84 4.45 13.44 -0.03
N THR A 85 4.12 13.01 1.18
CA THR A 85 4.95 12.13 2.01
C THR A 85 4.15 10.89 2.35
N PHE A 86 4.76 9.73 2.16
CA PHE A 86 4.20 8.45 2.55
C PHE A 86 5.02 7.84 3.67
N GLU A 87 4.34 7.40 4.74
CA GLU A 87 4.92 6.52 5.74
C GLU A 87 4.38 5.12 5.51
N TYR A 88 5.27 4.18 5.25
CA TYR A 88 4.96 2.78 5.00
C TYR A 88 5.34 1.91 6.19
N GLU A 89 4.59 0.84 6.40
CA GLU A 89 4.97 -0.27 7.26
C GLU A 89 5.80 -1.27 6.44
N ASN A 90 7.01 -1.56 6.91
CA ASN A 90 7.87 -2.56 6.30
C ASN A 90 8.56 -3.39 7.38
N GLU A 91 8.14 -4.65 7.54
CA GLU A 91 8.74 -5.60 8.48
C GLU A 91 8.82 -5.09 9.93
N GLY A 92 7.79 -4.38 10.41
CA GLY A 92 7.77 -3.81 11.75
C GLY A 92 8.50 -2.47 11.88
N LYS A 93 9.05 -1.94 10.79
CA LYS A 93 9.69 -0.63 10.70
C LYS A 93 8.85 0.34 9.89
N VAL A 94 9.11 1.63 10.13
CA VAL A 94 8.48 2.72 9.40
C VAL A 94 9.46 3.26 8.36
N GLU A 95 9.07 3.24 7.10
CA GLU A 95 9.83 3.87 6.02
C GLU A 95 9.11 5.11 5.49
N THR A 96 9.84 6.21 5.38
CA THR A 96 9.30 7.48 4.88
C THR A 96 9.81 7.76 3.47
N ARG A 97 8.89 8.09 2.55
CA ARG A 97 9.19 8.53 1.18
C ARG A 97 8.58 9.89 0.93
N ASP A 98 9.37 10.79 0.36
CA ASP A 98 9.04 12.20 0.18
C ASP A 98 9.16 12.59 -1.29
N HIS A 99 8.13 13.24 -1.84
CA HIS A 99 8.08 13.63 -3.24
C HIS A 99 7.58 15.08 -3.37
N GLY A 100 8.33 15.92 -4.10
CA GLY A 100 8.04 17.36 -4.26
C GLY A 100 8.84 18.25 -3.29
N LEU A 101 8.60 19.56 -3.31
CA LEU A 101 9.27 20.54 -2.45
C LEU A 101 8.39 20.91 -1.25
N LYS A 102 8.94 20.73 -0.04
CA LYS A 102 8.38 21.27 1.20
C LYS A 102 8.91 22.69 1.37
N ALA A 103 8.10 23.71 1.07
CA ALA A 103 8.39 25.05 1.56
C ALA A 103 8.06 25.09 3.06
N GLU A 104 8.86 25.78 3.88
CA GLU A 104 8.51 26.00 5.28
C GLU A 104 7.21 26.84 5.33
N VAL A 105 6.05 26.20 5.58
CA VAL A 105 4.87 26.73 6.31
C VAL A 105 3.67 25.72 6.30
N ILE A 106 3.25 25.35 7.53
CA ILE A 106 1.98 24.74 8.00
C ILE A 106 1.44 23.50 7.23
N GLY A 107 1.82 22.29 7.67
CA GLY A 107 1.24 21.02 7.22
C GLY A 107 0.03 20.55 8.05
N LYS A 108 -1.06 20.14 7.39
CA LYS A 108 -2.20 19.41 8.01
C LYS A 108 -2.01 17.90 7.83
N TYR A 109 -2.30 17.13 8.87
CA TYR A 109 -2.04 15.69 8.96
C TYR A 109 -3.28 14.83 8.59
N ALA A 110 -3.09 13.68 7.94
CA ALA A 110 -4.08 12.60 7.86
C ALA A 110 -3.47 11.25 8.28
N GLU A 111 -4.21 10.47 9.08
CA GLU A 111 -3.80 9.13 9.52
C GLU A 111 -4.55 8.02 8.77
N ARG A 112 -3.79 6.99 8.36
CA ARG A 112 -4.18 5.66 7.87
C ARG A 112 -5.22 5.60 6.73
N GLY A 113 -4.76 5.80 5.49
CA GLY A 113 -5.53 5.69 4.24
C GLY A 113 -5.44 4.32 3.55
N ASN A 114 -6.52 3.88 2.90
CA ASN A 114 -6.55 2.65 2.08
C ASN A 114 -7.24 2.85 0.71
N SER A 115 -7.62 4.09 0.37
CA SER A 115 -8.09 4.51 -0.94
C SER A 115 -7.94 6.03 -1.06
N SER A 116 -7.61 6.59 -2.22
CA SER A 116 -7.49 8.04 -2.37
C SER A 116 -8.40 8.53 -3.49
N LYS A 117 -9.23 9.55 -3.20
CA LYS A 117 -10.01 10.32 -4.18
C LYS A 117 -9.28 11.63 -4.45
N THR A 118 -8.90 11.88 -5.69
CA THR A 118 -8.04 13.00 -6.03
C THR A 118 -8.64 13.76 -7.20
N VAL A 119 -8.54 15.08 -7.20
CA VAL A 119 -8.95 15.92 -8.34
C VAL A 119 -7.69 16.42 -9.06
N VAL A 120 -7.54 16.01 -10.31
CA VAL A 120 -6.44 16.40 -11.22
C VAL A 120 -6.97 17.42 -12.22
N THR A 121 -6.28 18.55 -12.36
CA THR A 121 -6.46 19.40 -13.56
C THR A 121 -5.46 18.96 -14.61
N ARG A 122 -5.71 19.31 -15.88
CA ARG A 122 -4.89 18.95 -17.07
C ARG A 122 -3.36 19.11 -16.96
N LEU A 123 -2.83 19.73 -15.89
CA LEU A 123 -1.39 19.92 -15.69
C LEU A 123 -0.86 19.48 -14.30
N LEU A 124 -1.69 19.43 -13.25
CA LEU A 124 -1.26 19.29 -11.84
C LEU A 124 -2.33 18.58 -10.98
N ILE A 125 -1.88 17.88 -9.94
CA ILE A 125 -2.76 17.47 -8.83
C ILE A 125 -3.05 18.71 -7.98
N ARG A 126 -4.30 19.19 -7.97
CA ARG A 126 -4.68 20.39 -7.21
C ARG A 126 -5.32 20.08 -5.88
N SER A 127 -6.02 18.95 -5.77
CA SER A 127 -6.55 18.53 -4.49
C SER A 127 -6.54 17.01 -4.30
N LEU A 128 -6.40 16.59 -3.05
CA LEU A 128 -6.35 15.20 -2.62
C LEU A 128 -7.28 14.98 -1.44
N THR A 129 -8.09 13.92 -1.51
CA THR A 129 -8.91 13.41 -0.43
C THR A 129 -8.56 11.95 -0.21
N ILE A 130 -8.39 11.53 1.04
CA ILE A 130 -8.00 10.17 1.37
C ILE A 130 -9.15 9.49 2.07
N LYS A 131 -9.55 8.34 1.55
CA LYS A 131 -10.53 7.45 2.16
C LYS A 131 -9.83 6.23 2.75
N THR A 132 -10.38 5.73 3.84
CA THR A 132 -9.83 4.58 4.55
C THR A 132 -10.79 3.41 4.42
N SER A 133 -10.29 2.19 4.56
CA SER A 133 -11.13 0.99 4.58
C SER A 133 -12.07 0.91 5.81
N LYS A 134 -12.01 1.90 6.72
CA LYS A 134 -12.93 2.08 7.84
C LYS A 134 -13.95 3.20 7.58
N GLU A 135 -14.21 3.52 6.31
CA GLU A 135 -15.11 4.60 5.86
C GLU A 135 -14.77 6.01 6.38
N ARG A 136 -13.57 6.21 6.92
CA ARG A 136 -13.08 7.56 7.26
C ARG A 136 -12.64 8.27 5.98
N THR A 137 -13.01 9.53 5.85
CA THR A 137 -12.59 10.41 4.75
C THR A 137 -11.83 11.59 5.37
N SER A 138 -10.62 11.88 4.87
CA SER A 138 -9.87 13.07 5.27
C SER A 138 -10.56 14.34 4.78
N PRO A 139 -10.22 15.52 5.32
CA PRO A 139 -10.47 16.77 4.62
C PRO A 139 -9.86 16.72 3.22
N THR A 140 -10.44 17.49 2.30
CA THR A 140 -9.80 17.76 1.01
C THR A 140 -8.60 18.68 1.25
N PHE A 141 -7.43 18.22 0.83
CA PHE A 141 -6.19 18.99 0.83
C PHE A 141 -6.04 19.67 -0.54
N GLY A 142 -5.53 20.90 -0.58
CA GLY A 142 -5.38 21.67 -1.82
C GLY A 142 -6.64 22.45 -2.23
N ASN A 143 -6.63 22.95 -3.46
CA ASN A 143 -7.69 23.78 -4.02
C ASN A 143 -8.47 23.03 -5.11
N ALA A 144 -9.72 22.69 -4.80
CA ALA A 144 -10.62 21.98 -5.71
C ALA A 144 -11.53 22.92 -6.54
N VAL A 145 -11.16 24.21 -6.67
CA VAL A 145 -11.96 25.21 -7.39
C VAL A 145 -11.25 25.63 -8.68
N GLY A 146 -11.98 25.57 -9.80
CA GLY A 146 -11.50 26.02 -11.11
C GLY A 146 -12.09 25.24 -12.29
N ASP A 147 -11.85 25.72 -13.50
CA ASP A 147 -12.32 25.08 -14.73
C ASP A 147 -11.42 23.90 -15.12
N ASN A 148 -11.98 22.88 -15.78
CA ASN A 148 -11.27 21.68 -16.28
C ASN A 148 -10.66 20.77 -15.19
N LEU A 149 -11.29 20.69 -14.02
CA LEU A 149 -11.00 19.69 -13.00
C LEU A 149 -11.50 18.30 -13.44
N VAL A 150 -10.65 17.29 -13.30
CA VAL A 150 -10.95 15.88 -13.58
C VAL A 150 -10.75 15.09 -12.29
N ASP A 151 -11.85 14.56 -11.76
CA ASP A 151 -11.80 13.68 -10.60
C ASP A 151 -11.31 12.28 -11.00
N PHE A 152 -10.48 11.69 -10.16
CA PHE A 152 -10.12 10.29 -10.25
C PHE A 152 -10.05 9.65 -8.87
N VAL A 153 -10.12 8.32 -8.87
CA VAL A 153 -10.02 7.53 -7.66
C VAL A 153 -9.00 6.42 -7.91
N LEU A 154 -7.99 6.35 -7.04
CA LEU A 154 -7.08 5.21 -6.97
C LEU A 154 -7.65 4.23 -5.96
N GLU A 155 -8.47 3.30 -6.46
CA GLU A 155 -9.03 2.21 -5.68
C GLU A 155 -9.05 0.90 -6.47
N SER A 156 -8.92 -0.21 -5.75
CA SER A 156 -9.25 -1.54 -6.26
C SER A 156 -10.11 -2.23 -5.20
N LYS A 157 -11.31 -2.66 -5.60
CA LYS A 157 -12.30 -3.21 -4.66
C LYS A 157 -11.75 -4.47 -4.00
N GLY A 158 -11.83 -4.52 -2.67
CA GLY A 158 -11.28 -5.62 -1.89
C GLY A 158 -9.75 -5.64 -1.81
N CYS A 159 -9.07 -4.56 -2.19
CA CYS A 159 -7.62 -4.41 -2.07
C CYS A 159 -7.24 -3.25 -1.14
N ALA A 160 -6.05 -3.30 -0.56
CA ALA A 160 -5.39 -2.20 0.12
C ALA A 160 -4.36 -1.54 -0.81
N LEU A 161 -4.13 -0.24 -0.65
CA LEU A 161 -3.01 0.43 -1.30
C LEU A 161 -1.73 0.12 -0.53
N VAL A 162 -0.68 -0.27 -1.24
CA VAL A 162 0.58 -0.75 -0.65
C VAL A 162 1.81 0.01 -1.12
N GLY A 163 1.64 0.96 -2.04
CA GLY A 163 2.74 1.71 -2.61
C GLY A 163 2.22 2.75 -3.58
N PHE A 164 3.04 3.76 -3.85
CA PHE A 164 2.72 4.85 -4.76
C PHE A 164 3.88 5.11 -5.71
N TYR A 165 3.53 5.60 -6.89
CA TYR A 165 4.48 6.05 -7.90
C TYR A 165 3.89 7.26 -8.61
N GLY A 166 4.72 8.04 -9.28
CA GLY A 166 4.25 9.27 -9.90
C GLY A 166 5.36 10.08 -10.54
N TRP A 167 5.04 11.33 -10.82
CA TRP A 167 5.95 12.25 -11.48
C TRP A 167 5.97 13.61 -10.79
N CYS A 168 7.16 14.17 -10.64
CA CYS A 168 7.40 15.49 -10.05
C CYS A 168 8.24 16.38 -10.98
N SER A 169 7.85 17.65 -11.12
CA SER A 169 8.60 18.66 -11.88
C SER A 169 8.58 19.97 -11.12
N TYR A 170 9.67 20.73 -11.18
CA TYR A 170 9.79 22.04 -10.51
C TYR A 170 9.37 22.02 -9.02
N GLY A 171 9.50 20.86 -8.36
CA GLY A 171 9.09 20.66 -6.98
C GLY A 171 7.60 20.50 -6.72
N LEU A 172 6.78 20.26 -7.75
CA LEU A 172 5.34 20.01 -7.63
C LEU A 172 5.00 18.57 -8.05
N VAL A 173 3.92 18.03 -7.50
CA VAL A 173 3.42 16.69 -7.84
C VAL A 173 2.47 16.78 -9.04
N HIS A 174 2.88 16.21 -10.18
CA HIS A 174 2.13 16.29 -11.44
C HIS A 174 1.23 15.09 -11.69
N SER A 175 1.61 13.93 -11.19
CA SER A 175 0.82 12.71 -11.33
C SER A 175 1.05 11.75 -10.18
N LEU A 176 0.04 10.90 -9.97
CA LEU A 176 0.00 9.92 -8.90
C LEU A 176 -0.68 8.65 -9.41
N GLY A 177 -0.01 7.53 -9.18
CA GLY A 177 -0.48 6.17 -9.37
C GLY A 177 -0.26 5.39 -8.07
N ALA A 178 -0.80 4.18 -8.00
CA ALA A 178 -0.68 3.37 -6.81
C ALA A 178 -0.60 1.89 -7.13
N TYR A 179 0.02 1.14 -6.22
CA TYR A 179 -0.02 -0.30 -6.19
C TYR A 179 -1.10 -0.76 -5.22
N SER A 180 -1.93 -1.70 -5.67
CA SER A 180 -2.98 -2.30 -4.86
C SER A 180 -2.74 -3.78 -4.64
N TYR A 181 -3.15 -4.26 -3.47
CA TYR A 181 -2.92 -5.63 -3.03
C TYR A 181 -4.19 -6.23 -2.40
N PRO A 182 -4.62 -7.46 -2.79
CA PRO A 182 -5.83 -8.08 -2.27
C PRO A 182 -5.86 -8.21 -0.74
N MET A 183 -6.97 -7.79 -0.12
CA MET A 183 -7.28 -8.01 1.29
C MET A 183 -8.08 -9.32 1.48
N PRO A 184 -7.93 -10.02 2.62
CA PRO A 184 -7.25 -9.58 3.84
C PRO A 184 -5.74 -9.82 3.81
N PHE A 185 -4.99 -8.82 4.32
CA PHE A 185 -3.67 -9.05 4.89
C PHE A 185 -3.84 -10.10 6.00
N VAL A 186 -3.29 -11.30 5.80
CA VAL A 186 -3.12 -12.24 6.89
C VAL A 186 -1.96 -11.71 7.74
N GLN A 187 -2.24 -10.75 8.62
CA GLN A 187 -1.38 -10.47 9.77
C GLN A 187 -1.88 -11.33 10.92
N ASP A 188 -1.30 -12.51 11.08
CA ASP A 188 -1.35 -13.21 12.35
C ASP A 188 0.07 -13.18 12.93
N PRO A 189 0.33 -12.44 14.02
CA PRO A 189 1.64 -12.38 14.64
C PRO A 189 1.82 -13.63 15.49
N ALA A 190 2.19 -14.75 14.86
CA ALA A 190 2.72 -15.91 15.57
C ALA A 190 4.18 -16.13 15.15
N LYS A 191 5.06 -15.59 16.01
CA LYS A 191 6.51 -15.78 16.12
C LYS A 191 7.12 -16.85 15.20
N LEU A 192 8.04 -16.38 14.35
CA LEU A 192 9.15 -17.18 13.84
C LEU A 192 10.21 -17.30 14.95
N GLU A 193 10.29 -18.47 15.58
CA GLU A 193 11.53 -18.96 16.18
C GLU A 193 11.74 -20.40 15.70
N ALA A 194 12.97 -20.69 15.30
CA ALA A 194 13.43 -21.96 14.73
C ALA A 194 13.46 -23.10 15.77
#